data_AF-A0A0C9WKK0-F1
#
_entry.id   AF-A0A0C9WKK0-F1
#
_cell.length_a   1.000
_cell.length_b   1.000
_cell.length_c   1.000
_cell.angle_alpha   90.00
_cell.angle_beta   90.00
_cell.angle_gamma   90.00
#
_symmetry.space_group_name_H-M   'P 1'
#
loop_
_entity.id
_entity.type
_entity.pdbx_description
1 polymer ?
#
loop_
_entity_poly.entity_id
_entity_poly.type
_entity_poly.pdbx_seq_one_letter_code
_entity_poly.pdbx_strand_id
1 'polypeptide(L)'
;QINTCESQHDALVRAATRSSPGYAVSGAVVVICSRHCMIRNGAGDLQKGEKYCNVDFVIFAALVGITLLRIVLTYDIACQWSKNFRKRMEDFPSEM
;
A
#
# COMPACT_ATOMS: atom_id res chain seq x y z
N GLN A 1 -11.46 -24.74 30.71
CA GLN A 1 -10.49 -23.70 30.33
C GLN A 1 -10.85 -23.24 28.93
N ILE A 2 -11.32 -22.01 28.78
CA ILE A 2 -11.75 -21.47 27.48
C ILE A 2 -10.49 -21.00 26.77
N ASN A 3 -10.15 -21.60 25.64
CA ASN A 3 -9.02 -21.20 24.81
C ASN A 3 -9.33 -19.83 24.22
N THR A 4 -8.77 -18.76 24.79
CA THR A 4 -8.87 -17.38 24.28
C THR A 4 -7.84 -17.08 23.20
N CYS A 5 -7.39 -18.10 22.45
CA CYS A 5 -6.64 -17.86 21.22
C CYS A 5 -7.62 -17.45 20.11
N GLU A 6 -8.10 -16.21 20.14
CA GLU A 6 -8.67 -15.60 18.95
C GLU A 6 -7.53 -15.40 17.95
N SER A 7 -7.37 -16.37 17.03
CA SER A 7 -6.44 -16.31 15.90
C SER A 7 -6.84 -15.27 14.85
N GLN A 8 -7.51 -14.20 15.27
CA GLN A 8 -7.84 -13.11 14.39
C GLN A 8 -6.59 -12.28 14.18
N HIS A 9 -5.95 -12.49 13.03
CA HIS A 9 -4.83 -11.67 12.60
C HIS A 9 -5.29 -10.21 12.51
N ASP A 10 -4.65 -9.31 13.26
CA ASP A 10 -5.00 -7.87 13.31
C ASP A 10 -5.03 -7.25 11.89
N ALA A 11 -4.14 -7.72 11.00
CA ALA A 11 -4.15 -7.35 9.59
C ALA A 11 -5.45 -7.71 8.86
N LEU A 12 -6.04 -8.88 9.14
CA LEU A 12 -7.31 -9.31 8.53
C LEU A 12 -8.49 -8.54 9.13
N VAL A 13 -8.48 -8.31 10.45
CA VAL A 13 -9.53 -7.54 11.14
C VAL A 13 -9.54 -6.10 10.61
N ARG A 14 -8.37 -5.47 10.48
CA ARG A 14 -8.24 -4.12 9.92
C ARG A 14 -8.59 -4.05 8.45
N ALA A 15 -8.22 -5.05 7.64
CA ALA A 15 -8.64 -5.13 6.24
C ALA A 15 -10.17 -5.27 6.09
N ALA A 16 -10.83 -5.97 7.01
CA ALA A 16 -12.29 -6.10 7.05
C ALA A 16 -13.00 -4.87 7.62
N THR A 17 -12.32 -4.08 8.46
CA THR A 17 -12.86 -2.86 9.06
C THR A 17 -12.93 -1.75 8.03
N ARG A 18 -14.11 -1.61 7.41
CA ARG A 18 -14.34 -0.65 6.32
C ARG A 18 -14.26 0.82 6.75
N SER A 19 -14.52 1.11 8.01
CA SER A 19 -14.50 2.45 8.59
C SER A 19 -14.60 2.36 10.11
N SER A 20 -13.71 3.05 10.83
CA SER A 20 -13.81 3.22 12.27
C SER A 20 -14.55 4.54 12.55
N PRO A 21 -15.66 4.54 13.32
CA PRO A 21 -16.35 5.78 13.68
C PRO A 21 -15.39 6.79 14.30
N GLY A 22 -15.40 8.04 13.81
CA GLY A 22 -14.52 9.11 14.28
C GLY A 22 -13.16 9.23 13.59
N TYR A 23 -12.81 8.33 12.67
CA TYR A 23 -11.58 8.42 11.88
C TYR A 23 -11.86 8.92 10.47
N ALA A 24 -11.10 9.92 10.01
CA ALA A 24 -11.18 10.42 8.64
C ALA A 24 -10.54 9.46 7.61
N VAL A 25 -9.58 8.65 8.06
CA VAL A 25 -8.81 7.71 7.25
C VAL A 25 -8.68 6.39 7.98
N SER A 26 -8.66 5.28 7.23
CA SER A 26 -8.52 3.93 7.78
C SER A 26 -7.07 3.53 8.08
N GLY A 27 -6.11 4.29 7.54
CA GLY A 27 -4.67 4.08 7.68
C GLY A 27 -3.90 5.00 6.74
N ALA A 28 -2.59 4.84 6.69
CA ALA A 28 -1.71 5.56 5.77
C ALA A 28 -0.73 4.58 5.13
N VAL A 29 -0.33 4.86 3.90
CA VAL A 29 0.74 4.14 3.20
C VAL A 29 1.86 5.12 2.89
N VAL A 30 3.10 4.66 3.07
CA VAL A 30 4.30 5.48 2.83
C VAL A 30 5.34 4.66 2.06
N VAL A 31 5.90 5.26 1.03
CA VAL A 31 7.01 4.76 0.23
C VAL A 31 8.26 5.52 0.62
N ILE A 32 9.20 4.80 1.20
CA ILE A 32 10.46 5.35 1.73
C ILE A 32 11.61 4.89 0.85
N CYS A 33 12.47 5.82 0.45
CA CYS A 33 13.73 5.47 -0.18
C CYS A 33 14.63 4.74 0.82
N SER A 34 14.96 3.48 0.56
CA SER A 34 15.78 2.66 1.46
C SER A 34 17.22 3.17 1.66
N ARG A 35 17.75 3.98 0.72
CA ARG A 35 19.12 4.53 0.82
C ARG A 35 19.22 5.76 1.70
N HIS A 36 18.25 6.66 1.59
CA HIS A 36 18.31 7.99 2.21
C HIS A 36 17.20 8.22 3.23
N CYS A 37 16.35 7.23 3.47
CA CYS A 37 15.15 7.32 4.33
C CYS A 37 14.23 8.50 3.96
N MET A 38 14.25 8.90 2.69
CA MET A 38 13.49 10.04 2.19
C MET A 38 12.12 9.59 1.71
N ILE A 39 11.10 10.35 2.10
CA ILE A 39 9.73 10.26 1.57
C ILE A 39 9.58 11.41 0.58
N ARG A 40 9.30 11.07 -0.70
CA ARG A 40 8.94 12.08 -1.72
C ARG A 40 7.41 12.24 -1.73
N ASN A 41 6.79 12.33 -2.91
CA ASN A 41 5.34 12.27 -3.09
C ASN A 41 4.74 10.87 -2.77
N GLY A 42 5.39 10.11 -1.90
CA GLY A 42 5.11 8.72 -1.59
C GLY A 42 4.36 8.55 -0.28
N ALA A 43 3.47 9.47 0.09
CA ALA A 43 2.60 9.31 1.26
C ALA A 43 1.15 9.51 0.84
N GLY A 44 0.26 8.66 1.34
CA GLY A 44 -1.16 8.76 1.02
C GLY A 44 -2.07 8.08 2.04
N ASP A 45 -3.27 8.63 2.17
CA ASP A 45 -4.29 8.15 3.09
C ASP A 45 -5.05 6.94 2.52
N LEU A 46 -5.27 5.95 3.37
CA LEU A 46 -6.05 4.76 3.03
C LEU A 46 -7.53 5.02 3.30
N GLN A 47 -8.34 4.87 2.27
CA GLN A 47 -9.78 5.11 2.35
C GLN A 47 -10.55 3.96 3.02
N LYS A 48 -10.19 2.70 2.71
CA LYS A 48 -10.85 1.48 3.21
C LYS A 48 -9.85 0.34 3.32
N GLY A 49 -8.93 0.48 4.26
CA GLY A 49 -7.77 -0.38 4.41
C GLY A 49 -6.80 -0.28 3.24
N GLU A 50 -5.84 -1.19 3.25
CA GLU A 50 -4.86 -1.30 2.18
C GLU A 50 -5.51 -1.87 0.92
N LYS A 51 -5.44 -1.11 -0.17
CA LYS A 51 -5.93 -1.50 -1.48
C LYS A 51 -4.85 -1.27 -2.51
N TYR A 52 -4.77 -2.18 -3.48
CA TYR A 52 -3.81 -2.06 -4.56
C TYR A 52 -3.89 -0.72 -5.29
N CYS A 53 -5.08 -0.15 -5.52
CA CYS A 53 -5.20 1.18 -6.13
C CYS A 53 -4.50 2.30 -5.33
N ASN A 54 -4.59 2.26 -3.99
CA ASN A 54 -3.94 3.25 -3.13
C ASN A 54 -2.42 3.03 -3.10
N VAL A 55 -1.99 1.77 -2.96
CA VAL A 55 -0.56 1.42 -2.90
C VAL A 55 0.13 1.69 -4.23
N ASP A 56 -0.48 1.29 -5.34
CA ASP A 56 -0.01 1.53 -6.71
C ASP A 56 0.19 3.04 -6.92
N PHE A 57 -0.85 3.85 -6.65
CA PHE A 57 -0.77 5.31 -6.79
C PHE A 57 0.39 5.91 -6.00
N VAL A 58 0.54 5.53 -4.72
CA VAL A 58 1.58 6.09 -3.85
C VAL A 58 2.99 5.65 -4.29
N ILE A 59 3.15 4.42 -4.79
CA ILE A 59 4.40 3.95 -5.39
C ILE A 59 4.74 4.77 -6.63
N PHE A 60 3.79 4.99 -7.54
CA PHE A 60 4.06 5.75 -8.76
C PHE A 60 4.31 7.22 -8.48
N ALA A 61 3.52 7.85 -7.61
CA ALA A 61 3.76 9.22 -7.18
C ALA A 61 5.17 9.37 -6.58
N ALA A 62 5.66 8.39 -5.81
CA ALA A 62 7.04 8.39 -5.29
C ALA A 62 8.12 8.22 -6.38
N LEU A 63 7.78 7.64 -7.53
CA LEU A 63 8.68 7.34 -8.65
C LEU A 63 8.60 8.34 -9.81
N VAL A 64 7.54 9.15 -9.91
CA VAL A 64 7.35 10.16 -10.96
C VAL A 64 8.54 11.13 -10.99
N GLY A 65 9.15 11.27 -12.17
CA GLY A 65 10.32 12.12 -12.40
C GLY A 65 11.66 11.51 -12.01
N ILE A 66 11.72 10.22 -11.67
CA ILE A 66 12.97 9.53 -11.33
C ILE A 66 13.29 8.44 -12.34
N THR A 67 14.54 8.47 -12.81
CA THR A 67 15.13 7.40 -13.61
C THR A 67 16.15 6.64 -12.76
N LEU A 68 15.83 5.39 -12.39
CA LEU A 68 16.75 4.49 -11.70
C LEU A 68 17.07 3.29 -12.60
N LEU A 69 18.33 2.85 -12.59
CA LEU A 69 18.74 1.62 -13.30
C LEU A 69 18.05 0.36 -12.77
N ARG A 70 17.66 0.37 -11.49
CA ARG A 70 16.97 -0.75 -10.84
C ARG A 70 16.09 -0.22 -9.70
N ILE A 71 14.86 -0.70 -9.66
CA ILE A 71 13.90 -0.45 -8.57
C ILE A 71 13.61 -1.79 -7.88
N VAL A 72 13.74 -1.82 -6.56
CA VAL A 72 13.35 -2.95 -5.71
C VAL A 72 12.34 -2.43 -4.72
N LEU A 73 11.14 -3.01 -4.73
CA LEU A 73 10.06 -2.65 -3.82
C LEU A 73 9.95 -3.73 -2.73
N THR A 74 10.21 -3.34 -1.49
CA THR A 74 9.95 -4.18 -0.31
C THR A 74 8.60 -3.81 0.25
N TYR A 75 7.69 -4.79 0.31
CA TYR A 75 6.32 -4.61 0.73
C TYR A 75 5.84 -5.94 1.33
N ASP A 76 5.05 -5.89 2.40
CA ASP A 76 4.66 -7.05 3.21
C ASP A 76 3.90 -8.12 2.40
N ILE A 77 3.08 -7.70 1.44
CA ILE A 77 2.39 -8.56 0.49
C ILE A 77 2.90 -8.43 -0.95
N ALA A 78 4.18 -8.06 -1.14
CA ALA A 78 4.82 -7.90 -2.46
C ALA A 78 4.61 -9.11 -3.38
N CYS A 79 4.68 -10.32 -2.83
CA CYS A 79 4.47 -11.55 -3.58
C CYS A 79 3.04 -11.68 -4.12
N GLN A 80 2.03 -11.18 -3.40
CA GLN A 80 0.63 -11.20 -3.84
C GLN A 80 0.36 -10.06 -4.82
N TRP A 81 0.84 -8.87 -4.47
CA TRP A 81 0.71 -7.64 -5.24
C TRP A 81 1.31 -7.76 -6.65
N SER A 82 2.49 -8.38 -6.77
CA SER A 82 3.23 -8.51 -8.04
C SER A 82 2.57 -9.41 -9.07
N LYS A 83 1.77 -10.41 -8.66
CA LYS A 83 1.13 -11.38 -9.57
C LYS A 83 0.27 -10.70 -10.64
N ASN A 84 -0.51 -9.71 -10.23
CA ASN A 84 -1.43 -8.99 -11.11
C ASN A 84 -0.96 -7.57 -11.44
N PHE A 85 0.27 -7.21 -11.07
CA PHE A 85 0.77 -5.84 -11.23
C PHE A 85 0.72 -5.36 -12.68
N ARG A 86 1.22 -6.17 -13.63
CA ARG A 86 1.21 -5.81 -15.06
C ARG A 86 -0.20 -5.57 -15.60
N LYS A 87 -1.16 -6.39 -15.18
CA LYS A 87 -2.57 -6.22 -15.58
C LYS A 87 -3.13 -4.90 -15.03
N ARG A 88 -2.84 -4.56 -13.78
CA ARG A 88 -3.28 -3.27 -13.20
C ARG A 88 -2.61 -2.06 -13.86
N MET A 89 -1.41 -2.23 -14.40
CA MET A 89 -0.74 -1.17 -15.18
C MET A 89 -1.44 -0.85 -16.50
N GLU A 90 -2.18 -1.79 -17.07
CA GLU A 90 -2.97 -1.55 -18.29
C GLU A 90 -4.18 -0.64 -18.01
N ASP A 91 -4.70 -0.66 -16.78
CA ASP A 91 -5.82 0.18 -16.34
C ASP A 91 -5.36 1.58 -15.90
N PHE A 92 -4.04 1.83 -15.85
CA PHE A 92 -3.51 3.12 -15.41
C PHE A 92 -3.71 4.20 -16.49
N PRO A 93 -4.10 5.43 -16.11
CA PRO A 93 -4.28 6.50 -17.07
C PRO A 93 -2.96 6.83 -17.76
N SER A 94 -3.02 7.11 -19.06
CA SER A 94 -1.84 7.48 -19.87
C SER A 94 -1.23 8.83 -19.46
N GLU A 95 -1.99 9.66 -18.75
CA GLU A 95 -1.61 11.01 -18.33
C GLU A 95 -1.15 11.08 -16.87
N MET A 96 -0.12 10.31 -16.52
CA MET A 96 0.48 10.35 -15.18
C MET A 96 1.91 10.88 -15.17
#